data_AF-A0A7L2ZAT7-F1
#
_entry.id   AF-A0A7L2ZAT7-F1
#
_cell.length_a   1.000
_cell.length_b   1.000
_cell.length_c   1.000
_cell.angle_alpha   90.00
_cell.angle_beta   90.00
_cell.angle_gamma   90.00
#
_symmetry.space_group_name_H-M   'P 1'
#
loop_
_entity.id
_entity.type
_entity.pdbx_description
1 polymer ?
#
loop_
_entity_poly.entity_id
_entity_poly.type
_entity_poly.pdbx_seq_one_letter_code
_entity_poly.pdbx_strand_id
1 'polypeptide(L)' 'RRPPVPAEDTVTMTVTYGEYQPHVGDQDALKLTVAAAVQETGQVLAKELLVRLHTPELTLTVTDP' A
#
# COMPACT_ATOMS: atom_id res chain seq x y z
N ARG A 1 3.98 -15.39 -35.83
CA ARG A 1 4.98 -14.93 -34.83
C ARG A 1 4.19 -14.27 -33.70
N ARG A 2 4.29 -14.79 -32.47
CA ARG A 2 3.63 -14.17 -31.30
C ARG A 2 4.37 -12.86 -30.98
N PRO A 3 3.67 -11.74 -30.70
CA PRO A 3 4.35 -10.54 -30.25
C PRO A 3 5.07 -10.82 -28.92
N PRO A 4 6.25 -10.22 -28.68
CA PRO A 4 6.91 -10.33 -27.39
C PRO A 4 6.02 -9.72 -26.32
N VAL A 5 5.84 -10.43 -25.21
CA VAL A 5 5.21 -9.90 -24.01
C VAL A 5 6.09 -8.76 -23.49
N PRO A 6 5.51 -7.58 -23.18
CA PRO A 6 6.28 -6.48 -22.60
C PRO A 6 6.90 -6.96 -21.27
N ALA A 7 8.16 -6.60 -21.05
CA ALA A 7 8.84 -6.89 -19.80
C ALA A 7 8.16 -6.09 -18.67
N GLU A 8 7.83 -6.76 -17.57
CA GLU A 8 7.26 -6.10 -16.39
C GLU A 8 8.39 -5.60 -15.49
N ASP A 9 8.62 -4.28 -15.47
CA ASP A 9 9.52 -3.65 -14.51
C ASP A 9 8.80 -3.49 -13.17
N THR A 10 9.29 -4.20 -12.15
CA THR A 10 8.74 -4.12 -10.78
C THR A 10 9.60 -3.19 -9.94
N VAL A 11 9.00 -2.12 -9.42
CA VAL A 11 9.63 -1.22 -8.43
C VAL A 11 9.09 -1.56 -7.05
N THR A 12 9.97 -2.01 -6.15
CA THR A 12 9.62 -2.31 -4.76
C THR A 12 9.90 -1.09 -3.89
N MET A 13 8.87 -0.61 -3.18
CA MET A 13 9.01 0.44 -2.16
C MET A 13 8.50 -0.10 -0.83
N THR A 14 9.32 -0.01 0.21
CA THR A 14 8.96 -0.45 1.58
C THR A 14 8.62 0.76 2.43
N VAL A 15 7.47 0.72 3.11
CA VAL A 15 7.11 1.70 4.14
C VAL A 15 7.09 0.96 5.47
N THR A 16 7.98 1.32 6.38
CA THR A 16 8.12 0.64 7.67
C THR A 16 7.04 1.09 8.66
N TYR A 17 6.75 0.26 9.67
CA TYR A 17 5.77 0.58 10.71
C TYR A 17 6.05 1.94 11.36
N GLY A 18 7.30 2.22 11.74
CA GLY A 18 7.65 3.50 12.36
C GLY A 18 7.39 4.72 11.46
N GLU A 19 7.47 4.56 10.14
CA GLU A 19 7.20 5.64 9.19
C GLU A 19 5.70 5.94 9.04
N TYR A 20 4.85 4.91 9.08
CA TYR A 20 3.42 5.11 8.88
C TYR A 20 2.61 5.22 10.18
N GLN A 21 3.07 4.61 11.29
CA GLN A 21 2.37 4.56 12.57
C GLN A 21 1.86 5.93 13.05
N PRO A 22 2.65 7.03 13.03
CA PRO A 22 2.15 8.33 13.51
C PRO A 22 1.07 8.94 12.61
N HIS A 23 0.87 8.40 11.42
CA HIS A 23 -0.10 8.87 10.42
C HIS A 23 -1.34 7.96 10.32
N VAL A 24 -1.36 6.83 11.02
CA VAL A 24 -2.52 5.96 11.13
C VAL A 24 -3.42 6.52 12.23
N GLY A 25 -4.48 7.21 11.82
CA GLY A 25 -5.54 7.66 12.73
C GLY A 25 -6.62 6.60 12.95
N ASP A 26 -7.79 7.04 13.44
CA ASP A 26 -8.91 6.21 13.91
C ASP A 26 -9.56 5.26 12.87
N GLN A 27 -9.12 5.29 11.61
CA GLN A 27 -9.67 4.45 10.54
C GLN A 27 -8.77 3.26 10.21
N ASP A 28 -7.63 3.13 10.89
CA ASP A 28 -6.66 2.07 10.70
C ASP A 28 -6.38 1.81 9.21
N ALA A 29 -6.16 2.87 8.42
CA ALA A 29 -6.04 2.75 6.97
C ALA A 29 -4.92 3.62 6.41
N LEU A 30 -4.23 3.09 5.40
CA LEU A 30 -3.21 3.77 4.62
C LEU A 30 -3.68 3.93 3.18
N LYS A 31 -3.61 5.14 2.66
CA LYS A 31 -3.93 5.44 1.26
C LYS A 31 -2.64 5.63 0.48
N LEU A 32 -2.32 4.71 -0.42
CA LEU A 32 -1.15 4.77 -1.30
C LEU A 32 -1.57 5.31 -2.65
N THR A 33 -0.88 6.36 -3.12
CA THR A 33 -1.05 6.91 -4.46
C THR A 33 0.25 6.77 -5.23
N VAL A 34 0.20 6.10 -6.38
CA VAL A 34 1.34 5.96 -7.29
C VAL A 34 0.98 6.68 -8.58
N ALA A 35 1.81 7.63 -8.99
CA ALA A 35 1.69 8.31 -10.26
C ALA A 35 2.96 8.10 -11.08
N ALA A 36 2.81 7.84 -12.37
CA ALA A 36 3.89 7.67 -13.32
C ALA A 36 3.60 8.49 -14.57
N ALA A 37 4.62 9.18 -15.08
CA ALA A 37 4.56 9.89 -16.35
C ALA A 37 5.34 9.08 -17.40
N VAL A 38 4.66 8.71 -18.48
CA VAL A 38 5.29 8.08 -19.64
C VAL A 38 5.93 9.18 -20.46
N GLN A 39 7.26 9.26 -20.43
CA GLN A 39 8.01 10.34 -21.08
C GLN A 39 7.79 10.36 -22.60
N GLU A 40 7.60 9.19 -23.21
CA GLU A 40 7.44 9.02 -24.66
C GLU A 40 6.09 9.53 -25.18
N THR A 41 5.02 9.38 -24.40
CA THR A 41 3.66 9.74 -24.80
C THR A 41 3.10 10.96 -24.08
N GLY A 42 3.78 11.43 -23.02
CA GLY A 42 3.29 12.47 -22.12
C GLY A 42 2.12 12.03 -21.24
N GLN A 43 1.73 10.75 -21.28
CA GLN A 43 0.61 10.24 -20.51
C GLN A 43 0.97 10.12 -19.03
N VAL A 44 0.09 10.59 -18.15
CA VAL A 44 0.18 10.36 -16.71
C VAL A 44 -0.77 9.22 -16.34
N LEU A 45 -0.23 8.19 -15.69
CA LEU A 45 -1.01 7.12 -15.07
C LEU A 45 -0.96 7.30 -13.56
N ALA A 46 -2.11 7.28 -12.90
CA ALA A 46 -2.20 7.28 -11.45
C ALA A 46 -3.01 6.08 -10.98
N LYS A 47 -2.57 5.46 -9.88
CA LYS A 47 -3.31 4.42 -9.17
C LYS A 47 -3.38 4.75 -7.70
N GLU A 48 -4.54 4.50 -7.12
CA GLU A 48 -4.79 4.62 -5.69
C GLU A 48 -5.08 3.23 -5.12
N LEU A 49 -4.53 2.93 -3.94
CA LEU A 49 -4.79 1.72 -3.18
C LEU A 49 -5.04 2.10 -1.72
N LEU A 50 -6.19 1.68 -1.20
CA LEU A 50 -6.50 1.80 0.22
C LEU A 50 -6.21 0.47 0.93
N VAL A 51 -5.26 0.50 1.86
CA VAL A 51 -4.89 -0.65 2.69
C VAL A 51 -5.49 -0.46 4.06
N ARG A 52 -6.36 -1.38 4.49
CA ARG A 52 -6.85 -1.42 5.87
C ARG A 52 -5.88 -2.22 6.71
N LEU A 53 -5.35 -1.59 7.75
CA LEU A 53 -4.54 -2.18 8.79
C LEU A 53 -5.48 -2.88 9.76
N HIS A 54 -5.37 -4.19 9.91
CA HIS A 54 -6.10 -4.88 10.97
C HIS A 54 -5.27 -4.78 12.24
N THR A 55 -5.76 -4.06 13.24
CA THR A 55 -5.29 -4.21 14.63
C THR A 55 -5.88 -5.53 15.13
N PRO A 56 -5.12 -6.62 15.35
CA PRO A 56 -5.72 -7.87 15.78
C PRO A 56 -6.44 -7.66 17.12
N GLU A 57 -7.66 -8.20 17.25
CA GLU A 57 -8.44 -8.08 18.47
C GLU A 57 -7.72 -8.80 19.62
N LEU A 58 -7.58 -8.10 20.75
CA LEU A 58 -6.98 -8.65 21.97
C LEU A 58 -8.09 -9.16 22.89
N THR A 59 -8.29 -10.48 22.96
CA THR A 59 -9.21 -11.08 23.93
C THR A 59 -8.48 -11.29 25.26
N LEU A 60 -8.84 -10.50 26.26
CA LEU A 60 -8.38 -10.68 27.64
C LEU A 60 -9.42 -11.49 28.42
N THR A 61 -9.04 -12.67 28.88
CA THR A 61 -9.82 -13.42 29.87
C THR A 61 -9.31 -13.08 31.26
N VAL A 62 -10.10 -12.36 32.03
CA VAL A 62 -9.84 -12.10 33.44
C VAL A 62 -10.32 -13.32 34.22
N THR A 63 -9.40 -14.04 34.87
CA THR A 63 -9.73 -15.02 35.90
C THR A 63 -9.80 -14.31 37.25
N ASP A 64 -10.86 -14.60 38.02
CA ASP A 64 -11.10 -14.13 39.39
C ASP A 64 -9.85 -14.30 40.30
N PRO A 65 -9.70 -13.46 41.36
CA PRO A 65 -8.42 -12.90 41.83
C PRO A 65 -7.37 -13.87 42.38
#